data_AF-A0A3D2FUY0-F1
#
_entry.id   AF-A0A3D2FUY0-F1
#
_cell.length_a   1.000
_cell.length_b   1.000
_cell.length_c   1.000
_cell.angle_alpha   90.00
_cell.angle_beta   90.00
_cell.angle_gamma   90.00
#
_symmetry.space_group_name_H-M   'P 1'
#
loop_
_entity.id
_entity.type
_entity.pdbx_description
1 polymer ?
#
loop_
_entity_poly.entity_id
_entity_poly.type
_entity_poly.pdbx_seq_one_letter_code
_entity_poly.pdbx_strand_id
1 'polypeptide(L)'
;MSLYLTDFQGQKAARLMRVRGMMRPLLALWIWLAAALVPALVPVLAAAPLQAAESGWVGDATIGEARLVSAVAGTGDLDHLPLGLEFTLAPGWKIYWRTPGEAGLAPVLYPDDAATPGIDLAFSWPLPTRFDAFGFDNFGYENAVILPITLSGFAKGAAVSLSADLEALVCKDICVPLQGRLFATIPAGPATPTSHAQAIAQYAAMVPRPANSDGISASAPDLEITAASISRDGSGAPGLL
;
A
#
# COMPACT_ATOMS: atom_id res chain seq x y z
N MET A 1 -60.23 -38.33 76.68
CA MET A 1 -60.59 -39.72 76.98
C MET A 1 -60.37 -40.51 75.70
N SER A 2 -59.13 -40.93 75.49
CA SER A 2 -58.68 -42.29 75.75
C SER A 2 -59.24 -43.30 74.74
N LEU A 3 -58.36 -43.59 73.78
CA LEU A 3 -58.09 -44.90 73.18
C LEU A 3 -59.10 -45.53 72.20
N TYR A 4 -58.49 -46.29 71.29
CA TYR A 4 -59.04 -47.27 70.37
C TYR A 4 -59.61 -46.73 69.06
N LEU A 5 -58.72 -46.66 68.05
CA LEU A 5 -58.93 -47.38 66.79
C LEU A 5 -57.54 -47.69 66.19
N THR A 6 -56.93 -48.75 66.71
CA THR A 6 -55.91 -49.55 66.03
C THR A 6 -56.59 -50.40 64.98
N ASP A 7 -56.49 -50.04 63.71
CA ASP A 7 -56.30 -51.00 62.61
C ASP A 7 -55.93 -50.25 61.33
N PHE A 8 -55.26 -50.89 60.38
CA PHE A 8 -54.77 -50.35 59.08
C PHE A 8 -53.34 -49.75 58.98
N GLN A 9 -52.39 -50.14 59.83
CA GLN A 9 -50.95 -49.85 59.60
C GLN A 9 -50.21 -50.89 58.72
N GLY A 10 -50.91 -51.79 58.03
CA GLY A 10 -50.30 -52.98 57.39
C GLY A 10 -50.03 -52.97 55.88
N GLN A 11 -50.45 -51.98 55.08
CA GLN A 11 -50.43 -52.12 53.60
C GLN A 11 -49.71 -51.04 52.77
N LYS A 12 -49.20 -49.96 53.37
CA LYS A 12 -48.55 -48.89 52.59
C LYS A 12 -47.01 -48.98 52.52
N ALA A 13 -46.40 -50.03 53.06
CA ALA A 13 -44.95 -50.19 53.14
C ALA A 13 -44.26 -50.65 51.83
N ALA A 14 -44.99 -51.07 50.79
CA ALA A 14 -44.38 -51.76 49.64
C ALA A 14 -44.24 -50.94 48.35
N ARG A 15 -44.59 -49.65 48.31
CA ARG A 15 -44.69 -48.90 47.03
C ARG A 15 -43.91 -47.60 46.92
N LEU A 16 -42.99 -47.31 47.84
CA LEU A 16 -42.16 -46.10 47.80
C LEU A 16 -40.65 -46.35 47.65
N MET A 17 -40.18 -47.61 47.61
CA MET A 17 -38.76 -47.95 47.44
C MET A 17 -38.39 -48.39 46.01
N ARG A 18 -38.78 -47.64 44.98
CA ARG A 18 -38.34 -47.97 43.61
C ARG A 18 -38.03 -46.79 42.70
N VAL A 19 -37.58 -45.66 43.25
CA VAL A 19 -37.15 -44.51 42.40
C VAL A 19 -35.92 -43.80 42.97
N ARG A 20 -34.95 -44.53 43.54
CA ARG A 20 -33.72 -43.89 44.08
C ARG A 20 -32.40 -44.42 43.52
N GLY A 21 -32.43 -45.24 42.47
CA GLY A 21 -31.25 -45.98 42.02
C GLY A 21 -30.92 -45.94 40.52
N MET A 22 -31.56 -45.10 39.71
CA MET A 22 -31.36 -45.16 38.24
C MET A 22 -31.38 -43.77 37.58
N MET A 23 -30.75 -42.76 38.18
CA MET A 23 -30.65 -41.46 37.51
C MET A 23 -29.34 -40.72 37.75
N ARG A 24 -28.32 -41.41 38.29
CA ARG A 24 -26.99 -40.84 38.53
C ARG A 24 -25.89 -41.25 37.53
N PRO A 25 -25.95 -42.34 36.73
CA PRO A 25 -24.88 -42.60 35.78
C PRO A 25 -25.09 -41.91 34.42
N LEU A 26 -26.32 -41.51 34.07
CA LEU A 26 -26.60 -40.92 32.75
C LEU A 26 -26.26 -39.43 32.66
N LEU A 27 -26.26 -38.68 33.77
CA LEU A 27 -25.85 -37.26 33.76
C LEU A 27 -24.33 -37.06 33.81
N ALA A 28 -23.56 -38.03 34.31
CA ALA A 28 -22.10 -37.94 34.36
C ALA A 28 -21.44 -38.23 33.00
N LEU A 29 -22.09 -39.01 32.13
CA LEU A 29 -21.56 -39.31 30.79
C LEU A 29 -21.72 -38.14 29.82
N TRP A 30 -22.74 -37.31 29.99
CA TRP A 30 -22.95 -36.11 29.16
C TRP A 30 -21.97 -34.98 29.51
N ILE A 31 -21.53 -34.87 30.77
CA ILE A 31 -20.51 -33.88 31.17
C ILE A 31 -19.14 -34.25 30.60
N TRP A 32 -18.82 -35.54 30.47
CA TRP A 32 -17.57 -36.00 29.84
C TRP A 32 -17.62 -35.99 28.30
N LEU A 33 -18.79 -36.22 27.67
CA LEU A 33 -18.94 -36.11 26.20
C LEU A 33 -19.01 -34.66 25.69
N ALA A 34 -19.50 -33.71 26.49
CA ALA A 34 -19.49 -32.29 26.13
C ALA A 34 -18.10 -31.62 26.30
N ALA A 35 -17.22 -32.20 27.12
CA ALA A 35 -15.86 -31.69 27.35
C ALA A 35 -14.84 -32.07 26.25
N ALA A 36 -15.19 -33.02 25.36
CA ALA A 36 -14.29 -33.50 24.30
C ALA A 36 -14.54 -32.85 22.92
N LEU A 37 -15.51 -31.91 22.83
CA LEU A 37 -15.93 -31.30 21.56
C LEU A 37 -15.93 -29.77 21.60
N VAL A 38 -15.00 -29.18 22.37
CA VAL A 38 -14.55 -27.82 22.14
C VAL A 38 -13.24 -27.93 21.36
N PRO A 39 -13.26 -28.12 20.03
CA PRO A 39 -12.04 -27.89 19.27
C PRO A 39 -11.69 -26.43 19.53
N ALA A 40 -10.45 -26.21 19.97
CA ALA A 40 -9.90 -24.91 20.26
C ALA A 40 -10.14 -24.00 19.05
N LEU A 41 -11.14 -23.12 19.15
CA LEU A 41 -11.24 -21.93 18.31
C LEU A 41 -10.14 -21.00 18.81
N VAL A 42 -8.89 -21.34 18.49
CA VAL A 42 -7.81 -20.36 18.47
C VAL A 42 -8.22 -19.41 17.37
N PRO A 43 -8.57 -18.14 17.66
CA PRO A 43 -8.64 -17.17 16.60
C PRO A 43 -7.22 -17.12 16.04
N VAL A 44 -7.03 -17.67 14.85
CA VAL A 44 -5.86 -17.34 14.04
C VAL A 44 -6.00 -15.84 13.84
N LEU A 45 -5.30 -15.05 14.68
CA LEU A 45 -4.98 -13.68 14.34
C LEU A 45 -4.16 -13.83 13.05
N ALA A 46 -4.84 -13.74 11.91
CA ALA A 46 -4.18 -13.41 10.67
C ALA A 46 -3.49 -12.08 10.97
N ALA A 47 -2.16 -12.12 11.14
CA ALA A 47 -1.36 -10.93 11.07
C ALA A 47 -1.72 -10.30 9.72
N ALA A 48 -2.52 -9.24 9.75
CA ALA A 48 -2.71 -8.43 8.57
C ALA A 48 -1.30 -8.09 8.08
N PRO A 49 -0.98 -8.27 6.79
CA PRO A 49 0.29 -7.82 6.28
C PRO A 49 0.39 -6.34 6.67
N LEU A 50 1.53 -5.93 7.22
CA LEU A 50 1.81 -4.53 7.48
C LEU A 50 1.94 -3.83 6.12
N GLN A 51 0.80 -3.55 5.50
CA GLN A 51 0.69 -2.84 4.24
C GLN A 51 0.47 -1.37 4.57
N ALA A 52 1.52 -0.58 4.41
CA ALA A 52 1.38 0.80 3.99
C ALA A 52 2.68 1.30 3.34
N ALA A 53 3.13 0.60 2.30
CA ALA A 53 4.07 1.14 1.32
C ALA A 53 3.40 2.21 0.41
N GLU A 54 2.20 2.67 0.77
CA GLU A 54 1.45 3.77 0.16
C GLU A 54 0.62 4.49 1.22
N SER A 55 0.28 5.75 0.98
CA SER A 55 -0.65 6.52 1.80
C SER A 55 -2.09 6.35 1.30
N GLY A 56 -3.05 6.80 2.11
CA GLY A 56 -4.39 7.11 1.61
C GLY A 56 -4.38 8.25 0.61
N TRP A 57 -5.45 8.35 -0.17
CA TRP A 57 -5.71 9.50 -1.05
C TRP A 57 -6.09 10.73 -0.22
N VAL A 58 -5.57 11.89 -0.62
CA VAL A 58 -6.00 13.21 -0.17
C VAL A 58 -6.52 14.00 -1.37
N GLY A 59 -7.49 14.89 -1.15
CA GLY A 59 -8.10 15.69 -2.20
C GLY A 59 -9.57 15.35 -2.43
N ASP A 60 -10.04 15.61 -3.64
CA ASP A 60 -11.43 15.40 -4.07
C ASP A 60 -11.43 14.74 -5.46
N ALA A 61 -11.95 13.53 -5.57
CA ALA A 61 -12.02 12.75 -6.82
C ALA A 61 -12.72 13.48 -7.98
N THR A 62 -13.54 14.49 -7.71
CA THR A 62 -14.22 15.31 -8.74
C THR A 62 -13.33 16.41 -9.33
N ILE A 63 -12.16 16.64 -8.74
CA ILE A 63 -11.17 17.66 -9.12
C ILE A 63 -9.81 16.98 -9.35
N GLY A 64 -9.22 16.48 -8.27
CA GLY A 64 -7.93 15.83 -8.24
C GLY A 64 -7.59 15.30 -6.85
N GLU A 65 -6.91 14.16 -6.83
CA GLU A 65 -6.45 13.49 -5.61
C GLU A 65 -4.97 13.13 -5.74
N ALA A 66 -4.30 13.05 -4.60
CA ALA A 66 -2.90 12.64 -4.52
C ALA A 66 -2.67 11.57 -3.44
N ARG A 67 -1.65 10.74 -3.63
CA ARG A 67 -1.11 9.86 -2.59
C ARG A 67 0.38 9.62 -2.79
N LEU A 68 1.04 9.24 -1.71
CA LEU A 68 2.41 8.76 -1.73
C LEU A 68 2.42 7.25 -1.98
N VAL A 69 3.29 6.77 -2.85
CA VAL A 69 3.50 5.34 -3.15
C VAL A 69 4.98 4.99 -3.12
N SER A 70 5.31 3.77 -2.70
CA SER A 70 6.67 3.22 -2.73
C SER A 70 6.80 2.16 -3.81
N ALA A 71 7.91 2.16 -4.54
CA ALA A 71 8.25 1.09 -5.46
C ALA A 71 8.77 -0.18 -4.76
N VAL A 72 9.14 -0.11 -3.48
CA VAL A 72 9.66 -1.26 -2.71
C VAL A 72 8.86 -1.52 -1.43
N ALA A 73 8.69 -2.80 -1.10
CA ALA A 73 7.92 -3.24 0.07
C ALA A 73 8.71 -3.15 1.38
N GLY A 74 10.04 -3.03 1.31
CA GLY A 74 10.93 -2.88 2.45
C GLY A 74 12.18 -2.09 2.07
N THR A 75 12.91 -1.60 3.08
CA THR A 75 14.08 -0.73 2.84
C THR A 75 15.30 -1.49 2.32
N GLY A 76 15.43 -2.77 2.67
CA GLY A 76 16.59 -3.59 2.31
C GLY A 76 17.91 -2.91 2.65
N ASP A 77 18.89 -3.05 1.76
CA ASP A 77 20.19 -2.38 1.85
C ASP A 77 20.27 -1.14 0.95
N LEU A 78 19.12 -0.56 0.58
CA LEU A 78 19.07 0.59 -0.32
C LEU A 78 19.53 1.87 0.38
N ASP A 79 20.29 2.68 -0.35
CA ASP A 79 20.73 4.03 0.08
C ASP A 79 19.66 5.09 -0.25
N HIS A 80 18.81 4.74 -1.20
CA HIS A 80 17.78 5.58 -1.77
C HIS A 80 16.51 4.76 -1.94
N LEU A 81 15.40 5.23 -1.39
CA LEU A 81 14.11 4.59 -1.59
C LEU A 81 13.41 5.24 -2.80
N PRO A 82 13.06 4.45 -3.83
CA PRO A 82 12.25 4.92 -4.94
C PRO A 82 10.78 5.03 -4.50
N LEU A 83 10.30 6.26 -4.44
CA LEU A 83 8.91 6.60 -4.15
C LEU A 83 8.27 7.31 -5.36
N GLY A 84 6.97 7.58 -5.26
CA GLY A 84 6.24 8.42 -6.20
C GLY A 84 5.15 9.21 -5.49
N LEU A 85 4.95 10.45 -5.91
CA LEU A 85 3.74 11.21 -5.59
C LEU A 85 2.78 11.04 -6.77
N GLU A 86 1.78 10.18 -6.57
CA GLU A 86 0.77 9.86 -7.57
C GLU A 86 -0.38 10.87 -7.51
N PHE A 87 -0.75 11.41 -8.67
CA PHE A 87 -1.91 12.27 -8.85
C PHE A 87 -2.89 11.62 -9.82
N THR A 88 -4.18 11.67 -9.47
CA THR A 88 -5.28 11.36 -10.38
C THR A 88 -6.16 12.59 -10.51
N LEU A 89 -6.52 12.98 -11.72
CA LEU A 89 -7.20 14.24 -12.02
C LEU A 89 -8.49 13.97 -12.78
N ALA A 90 -9.57 14.66 -12.40
CA ALA A 90 -10.82 14.58 -13.13
C ALA A 90 -10.66 15.21 -14.55
N PRO A 91 -11.49 14.82 -15.53
CA PRO A 91 -11.35 15.29 -16.90
C PRO A 91 -11.29 16.82 -17.03
N GLY A 92 -10.25 17.31 -17.72
CA GLY A 92 -9.99 18.72 -17.97
C GLY A 92 -9.20 19.44 -16.88
N TRP A 93 -9.08 18.86 -15.68
CA TRP A 93 -8.24 19.37 -14.60
C TRP A 93 -6.77 19.01 -14.80
N LYS A 94 -5.89 19.86 -14.28
CA LYS A 94 -4.45 19.81 -14.51
C LYS A 94 -3.69 20.06 -13.21
N ILE A 95 -2.56 19.39 -13.02
CA ILE A 95 -1.60 19.68 -11.95
C ILE A 95 -0.32 20.24 -12.55
N TYR A 96 0.30 21.21 -11.89
CA TYR A 96 1.43 21.94 -12.46
C TYR A 96 2.77 21.19 -12.43
N TRP A 97 3.61 21.56 -13.39
CA TRP A 97 5.03 21.21 -13.43
C TRP A 97 5.88 22.10 -12.51
N ARG A 98 7.14 21.75 -12.29
CA ARG A 98 8.10 22.54 -11.48
C ARG A 98 8.24 24.00 -11.91
N THR A 99 8.04 24.28 -13.20
CA THR A 99 8.02 25.63 -13.76
C THR A 99 6.62 25.85 -14.32
N PRO A 100 5.66 26.26 -13.48
CA PRO A 100 4.23 26.17 -13.78
C PRO A 100 3.75 27.13 -14.88
N GLY A 101 4.42 28.28 -15.04
CA GLY A 101 3.91 29.44 -15.77
C GLY A 101 3.55 30.57 -14.79
N GLU A 102 2.86 31.61 -15.28
CA GLU A 102 2.52 32.78 -14.45
C GLU A 102 1.42 32.52 -13.41
N ALA A 103 0.55 31.53 -13.65
CA ALA A 103 -0.68 31.35 -12.88
C ALA A 103 -0.69 30.11 -11.97
N GLY A 104 0.44 29.40 -11.84
CA GLY A 104 0.46 28.09 -11.18
C GLY A 104 1.42 27.95 -10.01
N LEU A 105 1.23 26.85 -9.28
CA LEU A 105 2.06 26.44 -8.14
C LEU A 105 2.42 24.96 -8.29
N ALA A 106 3.72 24.67 -8.31
CA ALA A 106 4.21 23.29 -8.36
C ALA A 106 3.89 22.55 -7.06
N PRO A 107 3.63 21.23 -7.10
CA PRO A 107 3.50 20.44 -5.88
C PRO A 107 4.74 20.50 -4.99
N VAL A 108 4.54 20.69 -3.69
CA VAL A 108 5.56 20.70 -2.65
C VAL A 108 5.16 19.73 -1.55
N LEU A 109 6.13 18.96 -1.05
CA LEU A 109 5.99 18.18 0.17
C LEU A 109 6.84 18.81 1.28
N TYR A 110 6.24 18.98 2.45
CA TYR A 110 6.90 19.42 3.66
C TYR A 110 7.04 18.23 4.61
N PRO A 111 8.21 17.56 4.68
CA PRO A 111 8.42 16.40 5.54
C PRO A 111 8.36 16.80 7.01
N ASP A 112 7.73 15.96 7.82
CA ASP A 112 7.76 16.05 9.28
C ASP A 112 8.96 15.27 9.82
N ASP A 113 10.00 16.00 10.21
CA ASP A 113 11.26 15.45 10.76
C ASP A 113 11.07 14.64 12.05
N ALA A 114 9.93 14.75 12.73
CA ALA A 114 9.67 14.01 13.96
C ALA A 114 9.52 12.49 13.73
N ALA A 115 9.13 12.06 12.53
CA ALA A 115 8.90 10.65 12.22
C ALA A 115 10.21 9.91 11.87
N THR A 116 10.97 10.44 10.90
CA THR A 116 12.30 9.95 10.54
C THR A 116 13.21 11.17 10.32
N PRO A 117 14.07 11.53 11.30
CA PRO A 117 14.89 12.73 11.19
C PRO A 117 15.88 12.69 10.03
N GLY A 118 16.06 13.82 9.34
CA GLY A 118 17.12 14.01 8.35
C GLY A 118 16.84 13.39 6.97
N ILE A 119 15.59 13.02 6.70
CA ILE A 119 15.20 12.55 5.36
C ILE A 119 15.16 13.71 4.36
N ASP A 120 15.54 13.42 3.12
CA ASP A 120 15.45 14.34 1.98
C ASP A 120 14.61 13.71 0.87
N LEU A 121 13.78 14.53 0.21
CA LEU A 121 12.87 14.11 -0.86
C LEU A 121 13.20 14.86 -2.16
N ALA A 122 13.88 14.18 -3.08
CA ALA A 122 14.22 14.75 -4.37
C ALA A 122 13.20 14.36 -5.45
N PHE A 123 12.49 15.34 -5.98
CA PHE A 123 11.53 15.15 -7.08
C PHE A 123 12.23 15.05 -8.44
N SER A 124 11.85 14.04 -9.21
CA SER A 124 12.08 13.97 -10.64
C SER A 124 10.82 14.37 -11.39
N TRP A 125 10.99 15.08 -12.51
CA TRP A 125 9.88 15.73 -13.19
C TRP A 125 9.76 15.21 -14.61
N PRO A 126 8.79 14.31 -14.88
CA PRO A 126 8.45 13.90 -16.23
C PRO A 126 8.22 15.09 -17.16
N LEU A 127 8.40 14.88 -18.47
CA LEU A 127 8.14 15.91 -19.47
C LEU A 127 6.67 16.37 -19.39
N PRO A 128 6.39 17.66 -19.21
CA PRO A 128 5.02 18.17 -19.07
C PRO A 128 4.38 18.40 -20.44
N THR A 129 3.08 18.63 -20.44
CA THR A 129 2.35 19.22 -21.55
C THR A 129 2.14 20.72 -21.31
N ARG A 130 2.15 21.50 -22.40
CA ARG A 130 1.73 22.91 -22.38
C ARG A 130 0.20 23.00 -22.41
N PHE A 131 -0.37 23.92 -21.66
CA PHE A 131 -1.79 24.27 -21.70
C PHE A 131 -2.01 25.77 -21.47
N ASP A 132 -3.15 26.27 -21.93
CA ASP A 132 -3.60 27.63 -21.60
C ASP A 132 -4.36 27.60 -20.28
N ALA A 133 -4.01 28.52 -19.38
CA ALA A 133 -4.81 28.83 -18.20
C ALA A 133 -4.90 30.34 -18.10
N PHE A 134 -6.14 30.86 -18.14
CA PHE A 134 -6.42 32.30 -18.05
C PHE A 134 -5.73 33.15 -19.12
N GLY A 135 -5.49 32.60 -20.32
CA GLY A 135 -4.80 33.30 -21.41
C GLY A 135 -3.27 33.30 -21.30
N PHE A 136 -2.71 32.51 -20.39
CA PHE A 136 -1.28 32.34 -20.21
C PHE A 136 -0.86 30.90 -20.47
N ASP A 137 0.35 30.76 -21.03
CA ASP A 137 0.99 29.46 -21.19
C ASP A 137 1.44 28.90 -19.84
N ASN A 138 0.96 27.71 -19.55
CA ASN A 138 1.30 26.95 -18.36
C ASN A 138 1.77 25.55 -18.73
N PHE A 139 2.46 24.89 -17.80
CA PHE A 139 3.03 23.56 -18.00
C PHE A 139 2.64 22.64 -16.86
N GLY A 140 2.25 21.42 -17.19
CA GLY A 140 1.78 20.45 -16.20
C GLY A 140 1.30 19.16 -16.83
N TYR A 141 0.38 18.50 -16.15
CA TYR A 141 -0.08 17.16 -16.49
C TYR A 141 -1.60 17.06 -16.37
N GLU A 142 -2.22 16.23 -17.20
CA GLU A 142 -3.65 15.94 -17.19
C GLU A 142 -3.89 14.45 -16.88
N ASN A 143 -5.10 14.10 -16.44
CA ASN A 143 -5.58 12.74 -16.12
C ASN A 143 -4.81 12.04 -14.99
N ALA A 144 -3.53 11.76 -15.16
CA ALA A 144 -2.70 11.10 -14.17
C ALA A 144 -1.22 11.39 -14.35
N VAL A 145 -0.50 11.55 -13.24
CA VAL A 145 0.96 11.63 -13.23
C VAL A 145 1.51 11.03 -11.93
N ILE A 146 2.60 10.28 -12.02
CA ILE A 146 3.45 10.00 -10.85
C ILE A 146 4.68 10.87 -10.96
N LEU A 147 4.93 11.72 -9.98
CA LEU A 147 6.21 12.41 -9.84
C LEU A 147 7.16 11.48 -9.06
N PRO A 148 8.21 10.91 -9.68
CA PRO A 148 9.12 10.05 -8.96
C PRO A 148 9.86 10.84 -7.88
N ILE A 149 10.01 10.25 -6.70
CA ILE A 149 10.71 10.84 -5.56
C ILE A 149 11.82 9.88 -5.15
N THR A 150 13.03 10.42 -5.01
CA THR A 150 14.14 9.71 -4.38
C THR A 150 14.21 10.14 -2.92
N LEU A 151 13.90 9.23 -1.99
CA LEU A 151 14.06 9.48 -0.56
C LEU A 151 15.45 9.04 -0.11
N SER A 152 16.18 9.92 0.57
CA SER A 152 17.51 9.65 1.16
C SER A 152 17.60 10.14 2.61
N GLY A 153 18.75 9.98 3.27
CA GLY A 153 18.99 10.50 4.62
C GLY A 153 18.51 9.61 5.77
N PHE A 154 18.10 8.37 5.49
CA PHE A 154 17.68 7.38 6.50
C PHE A 154 18.79 6.37 6.82
N ALA A 155 18.66 5.66 7.94
CA ALA A 155 19.55 4.57 8.30
C ALA A 155 19.27 3.31 7.46
N LYS A 156 20.27 2.81 6.73
CA LYS A 156 20.14 1.60 5.90
C LYS A 156 19.64 0.41 6.73
N GLY A 157 18.74 -0.39 6.16
CA GLY A 157 18.13 -1.54 6.83
C GLY A 157 17.13 -1.20 7.94
N ALA A 158 16.99 0.07 8.32
CA ALA A 158 15.96 0.50 9.26
C ALA A 158 14.63 0.74 8.53
N ALA A 159 13.52 0.68 9.27
CA ALA A 159 12.23 1.12 8.76
C ALA A 159 12.23 2.65 8.59
N VAL A 160 11.53 3.14 7.56
CA VAL A 160 11.34 4.56 7.29
C VAL A 160 9.86 4.89 7.43
N SER A 161 9.54 5.87 8.27
CA SER A 161 8.21 6.46 8.36
C SER A 161 8.25 7.86 7.78
N LEU A 162 7.54 8.07 6.67
CA LEU A 162 7.40 9.36 6.02
C LEU A 162 6.02 9.93 6.33
N SER A 163 6.01 11.08 6.99
CA SER A 163 4.85 11.96 7.13
C SER A 163 5.20 13.27 6.45
N ALA A 164 4.35 13.75 5.54
CA ALA A 164 4.57 15.03 4.88
C ALA A 164 3.24 15.74 4.59
N ASP A 165 3.23 17.07 4.72
CA ASP A 165 2.11 17.88 4.27
C ASP A 165 2.31 18.24 2.79
N LEU A 166 1.32 17.89 1.96
CA LEU A 166 1.26 18.23 0.55
C LEU A 166 0.62 19.59 0.37
N GLU A 167 1.26 20.43 -0.43
CA GLU A 167 0.67 21.64 -0.99
C GLU A 167 0.82 21.63 -2.52
N ALA A 168 -0.30 21.69 -3.22
CA ALA A 168 -0.35 21.74 -4.67
C ALA A 168 -1.57 22.57 -5.14
N LEU A 169 -1.62 22.85 -6.44
CA LEU A 169 -2.71 23.58 -7.06
C LEU A 169 -3.20 22.84 -8.31
N VAL A 170 -4.49 22.51 -8.34
CA VAL A 170 -5.14 21.82 -9.46
C VAL A 170 -6.01 22.83 -10.21
N CYS A 171 -5.86 22.92 -11.53
CA CYS A 171 -6.50 23.98 -12.32
C CYS A 171 -7.29 23.46 -13.52
N LYS A 172 -8.40 24.16 -13.79
CA LYS A 172 -9.21 24.09 -15.00
C LYS A 172 -9.64 25.51 -15.37
N ASP A 173 -10.93 25.84 -15.23
CA ASP A 173 -11.46 27.21 -15.39
C ASP A 173 -11.20 28.06 -14.15
N ILE A 174 -10.86 27.41 -13.04
CA ILE A 174 -10.42 27.97 -11.77
C ILE A 174 -9.27 27.13 -11.23
N CYS A 175 -8.52 27.67 -10.27
CA CYS A 175 -7.50 26.93 -9.54
C CYS A 175 -7.95 26.64 -8.11
N VAL A 176 -7.82 25.38 -7.69
CA VAL A 176 -8.24 24.88 -6.38
C VAL A 176 -7.05 24.27 -5.66
N PRO A 177 -6.78 24.64 -4.39
CA PRO A 177 -5.72 24.01 -3.62
C PRO A 177 -5.99 22.52 -3.41
N LEU A 178 -4.97 21.69 -3.68
CA LEU A 178 -4.93 20.28 -3.30
C LEU A 178 -3.92 20.15 -2.16
N GLN A 179 -4.45 19.90 -0.96
CA GLN A 179 -3.66 19.85 0.26
C GLN A 179 -4.06 18.64 1.11
N GLY A 180 -3.13 18.14 1.89
CA GLY A 180 -3.40 17.06 2.83
C GLY A 180 -2.14 16.44 3.39
N ARG A 181 -2.30 15.73 4.51
CA ARG A 181 -1.20 14.99 5.13
C ARG A 181 -1.10 13.60 4.52
N LEU A 182 0.08 13.29 3.99
CA LEU A 182 0.44 11.97 3.46
C LEU A 182 1.27 11.22 4.49
N PHE A 183 0.96 9.95 4.69
CA PHE A 183 1.70 9.05 5.59
C PHE A 183 1.98 7.73 4.90
N ALA A 184 3.23 7.30 4.88
CA ALA A 184 3.63 5.96 4.43
C ALA A 184 4.75 5.40 5.32
N THR A 185 4.75 4.08 5.50
CA THR A 185 5.80 3.37 6.24
C THR A 185 6.41 2.31 5.35
N ILE A 186 7.70 2.42 5.09
CA ILE A 186 8.48 1.39 4.42
C ILE A 186 9.20 0.59 5.52
N PRO A 187 8.77 -0.65 5.83
CA PRO A 187 9.36 -1.43 6.91
C PRO A 187 10.80 -1.85 6.58
N ALA A 188 11.54 -2.23 7.62
CA ALA A 188 12.77 -2.99 7.44
C ALA A 188 12.45 -4.36 6.82
N GLY A 189 13.36 -4.88 5.99
CA GLY A 189 13.20 -6.17 5.32
C GLY A 189 13.53 -6.11 3.83
N PRO A 190 13.34 -7.20 3.08
CA PRO A 190 13.72 -7.27 1.67
C PRO A 190 13.06 -6.19 0.82
N ALA A 191 13.86 -5.49 0.01
CA ALA A 191 13.38 -4.47 -0.93
C ALA A 191 12.81 -5.09 -2.21
N THR A 192 11.72 -5.87 -2.07
CA THR A 192 11.03 -6.45 -3.22
C THR A 192 10.14 -5.41 -3.91
N PRO A 193 9.99 -5.46 -5.24
CA PRO A 193 9.10 -4.54 -5.96
C PRO A 193 7.65 -4.64 -5.49
N THR A 194 7.00 -3.49 -5.32
CA THR A 194 5.54 -3.39 -5.11
C THR A 194 4.79 -3.37 -6.44
N SER A 195 3.45 -3.32 -6.38
CA SER A 195 2.61 -3.07 -7.57
C SER A 195 2.89 -1.73 -8.24
N HIS A 196 3.49 -0.75 -7.54
CA HIS A 196 3.73 0.59 -8.06
C HIS A 196 5.09 0.75 -8.74
N ALA A 197 5.99 -0.22 -8.55
CA ALA A 197 7.37 -0.15 -9.04
C ALA A 197 7.45 0.12 -10.53
N GLN A 198 6.62 -0.56 -11.32
CA GLN A 198 6.59 -0.40 -12.78
C GLN A 198 6.10 0.99 -13.19
N ALA A 199 5.02 1.48 -12.59
CA ALA A 199 4.45 2.78 -12.93
C ALA A 199 5.43 3.92 -12.58
N ILE A 200 6.05 3.86 -11.40
CA ILE A 200 7.10 4.82 -11.00
C ILE A 200 8.26 4.81 -12.01
N ALA A 201 8.73 3.62 -12.43
CA ALA A 201 9.80 3.50 -13.42
C ALA A 201 9.41 4.07 -14.80
N GLN A 202 8.15 3.91 -15.23
CA GLN A 202 7.66 4.48 -16.49
C GLN A 202 7.69 6.01 -16.46
N TYR A 203 7.20 6.63 -15.38
CA TYR A 203 7.28 8.09 -15.24
C TYR A 203 8.73 8.58 -15.08
N ALA A 204 9.59 7.84 -14.39
CA ALA A 204 11.02 8.15 -14.32
C ALA A 204 11.70 8.14 -15.70
N ALA A 205 11.30 7.25 -16.60
CA ALA A 205 11.83 7.20 -17.96
C ALA A 205 11.42 8.41 -18.84
N MET A 206 10.34 9.11 -18.46
CA MET A 206 9.86 10.33 -19.14
C MET A 206 10.53 11.61 -18.61
N VAL A 207 11.43 11.50 -17.64
CA VAL A 207 12.19 12.65 -17.11
C VAL A 207 13.21 13.10 -18.16
N PRO A 208 13.22 14.39 -18.57
CA PRO A 208 14.21 14.91 -19.51
C PRO A 208 15.63 14.78 -18.98
N ARG A 209 16.53 14.19 -19.77
CA ARG A 209 17.96 14.11 -19.44
C ARG A 209 18.71 15.22 -20.18
N PRO A 210 19.75 15.82 -19.55
CA PRO A 210 20.67 16.69 -20.28
C PRO A 210 21.17 15.98 -21.54
N ALA A 211 21.28 16.71 -22.65
CA ALA A 211 21.92 16.16 -23.83
C ALA A 211 23.36 15.76 -23.49
N ASN A 212 23.83 14.64 -24.03
CA ASN A 212 25.25 14.30 -23.98
C ASN A 212 26.08 15.33 -24.77
N SER A 213 27.41 15.21 -24.73
CA SER A 213 28.34 16.10 -25.44
C SER A 213 28.06 16.24 -26.95
N ASP A 214 27.35 15.28 -27.52
CA ASP A 214 27.03 15.22 -28.95
C ASP A 214 25.67 15.85 -29.27
N GLY A 215 25.03 16.50 -28.29
CA GLY A 215 23.74 17.18 -28.45
C GLY A 215 22.53 16.23 -28.47
N ILE A 216 22.73 14.95 -28.15
CA ILE A 216 21.66 13.94 -28.12
C ILE A 216 21.07 13.90 -26.71
N SER A 217 19.80 14.28 -26.57
CA SER A 217 19.00 14.03 -25.36
C SER A 217 18.08 12.84 -25.63
N ALA A 218 18.27 11.75 -24.88
CA ALA A 218 17.40 10.59 -24.93
C ALA A 218 16.52 10.55 -23.67
N SER A 219 15.21 10.71 -23.87
CA SER A 219 14.18 10.32 -22.89
C SER A 219 13.48 9.08 -23.41
N ALA A 220 14.10 7.93 -23.16
CA ALA A 220 13.50 6.60 -23.28
C ALA A 220 14.24 5.68 -22.29
N PRO A 221 13.61 4.60 -21.79
CA PRO A 221 14.39 3.56 -21.15
C PRO A 221 15.36 3.03 -22.20
N ASP A 222 16.66 3.11 -21.92
CA ASP A 222 17.66 2.30 -22.62
C ASP A 222 17.31 0.85 -22.34
N LEU A 223 16.38 0.30 -23.13
CA LEU A 223 16.43 -1.10 -23.48
C LEU A 223 17.65 -1.20 -24.39
N GLU A 224 18.81 -1.38 -23.76
CA GLU A 224 19.96 -1.93 -24.44
C GLU A 224 19.51 -3.32 -24.93
N ILE A 225 18.94 -3.36 -26.13
CA ILE A 225 18.80 -4.60 -26.88
C ILE A 225 20.24 -4.99 -27.15
N THR A 226 20.81 -5.79 -26.26
CA THR A 226 21.89 -6.69 -26.60
C THR A 226 21.30 -7.60 -27.66
N ALA A 227 21.39 -7.16 -28.91
CA ALA A 227 21.23 -8.01 -30.05
C ALA A 227 22.29 -9.09 -29.84
N ALA A 228 21.88 -10.24 -29.31
CA ALA A 228 22.64 -11.46 -29.44
C ALA A 228 22.83 -11.61 -30.94
N SER A 229 24.04 -11.31 -31.41
CA SER A 229 24.39 -11.50 -32.79
C SER A 229 24.21 -12.98 -33.06
N ILE A 230 23.18 -13.32 -33.84
CA ILE A 230 23.15 -14.60 -34.53
C ILE A 230 24.27 -14.48 -35.56
N SER A 231 25.46 -14.88 -35.15
CA SER A 231 26.55 -15.14 -36.08
C SER A 231 26.06 -16.25 -37.00
N ARG A 232 25.74 -15.90 -38.24
CA ARG A 232 25.76 -16.88 -39.32
C ARG A 232 27.23 -17.20 -39.53
N ASP A 233 27.68 -18.35 -39.04
CA ASP A 233 28.93 -18.90 -39.49
C ASP A 233 28.84 -19.08 -41.02
N GLY A 234 29.85 -18.57 -41.73
CA GLY A 234 29.94 -18.67 -43.18
C GLY A 234 30.21 -20.08 -43.69
N SER A 235 29.82 -21.12 -42.95
CA SER A 235 29.96 -22.52 -43.31
C SER A 235 28.59 -23.15 -43.48
N GLY A 236 28.00 -22.95 -44.67
CA GLY A 236 26.94 -23.81 -45.16
C GLY A 236 27.42 -25.25 -45.45
N ALA A 237 28.01 -25.95 -44.47
CA ALA A 237 28.35 -27.36 -44.58
C ALA A 237 28.44 -28.02 -43.18
N PRO A 238 27.78 -29.18 -42.97
CA PRO A 238 27.91 -29.93 -41.73
C PRO A 238 29.25 -30.69 -41.74
N GLY A 239 30.11 -30.42 -40.76
CA GLY A 239 31.36 -31.15 -40.54
C GLY A 239 31.40 -31.69 -39.11
N LEU A 240 31.26 -33.01 -38.98
CA LEU A 240 31.49 -33.76 -37.75
C LEU A 240 32.99 -33.83 -37.46
N LEU A 241 33.41 -33.46 -36.25
CA LEU A 241 34.26 -34.21 -35.31
C LEU A 241 34.35 -33.46 -33.98
#